data_AF-A0A7S3BIJ2-F1
#
_entry.id   AF-A0A7S3BIJ2-F1
#
_cell.length_a   1.000
_cell.length_b   1.000
_cell.length_c   1.000
_cell.angle_alpha   90.00
_cell.angle_beta   90.00
_cell.angle_gamma   90.00
#
_symmetry.space_group_name_H-M   'P 1'
#
loop_
_entity.id
_entity.type
_entity.pdbx_description
1 polymer ?
#
loop_
_entity_poly.entity_id
_entity_poly.type
_entity_poly.pdbx_seq_one_letter_code
_entity_poly.pdbx_strand_id
1 'polypeptide(L)'
;HEHGHGHKHEHKEEHGHEHEHGEACKDTTCTDPTHDHSSHGHEHKHEHKHEHADKATARDRFGITSFVYSRRRPFHPQRLVPVVRQLPVARNLAVEGVSSGEAVTTDAVATSPFRTVIRSKGYCWIANSHNMARYWSHAGTHFELRDEGAWWAALSKEDWPEGQSQVDFIMHDFHGDYGDRRQEIIFIGQKMDEAAMVAALDTALLSDEEMAAFRNSENTLPMATDMAGVQVTAN
;
A
#
# COMPACT_ATOMS: atom_id res chain seq x y z
N HIS A 1 10.29 -15.89 -23.76
CA HIS A 1 9.09 -15.28 -24.35
C HIS A 1 8.40 -14.56 -23.20
N GLU A 2 8.76 -13.29 -22.97
CA GLU A 2 8.23 -12.47 -21.88
C GLU A 2 7.26 -11.45 -22.50
N HIS A 3 6.01 -11.46 -22.07
CA HIS A 3 5.01 -10.47 -22.44
C HIS A 3 4.82 -9.50 -21.28
N GLY A 4 5.42 -8.32 -21.37
CA GLY A 4 5.13 -7.20 -20.49
C GLY A 4 3.97 -6.37 -21.05
N HIS A 5 2.83 -6.38 -20.36
CA HIS A 5 1.71 -5.49 -20.65
C HIS A 5 1.84 -4.20 -19.82
N GLY A 6 2.29 -3.11 -20.45
CA GLY A 6 2.21 -1.77 -19.88
C GLY A 6 0.86 -1.14 -20.20
N HIS A 7 0.03 -0.90 -19.18
CA HIS A 7 -1.18 -0.10 -19.31
C HIS A 7 -0.82 1.39 -19.31
N LYS A 8 -1.07 2.07 -20.44
CA LYS A 8 -0.93 3.52 -20.61
C LYS A 8 -2.30 4.14 -20.39
N HIS A 9 -2.50 4.89 -19.31
CA HIS A 9 -3.69 5.71 -19.11
C HIS A 9 -3.42 7.10 -19.68
N GLU A 10 -4.17 7.49 -20.72
CA GLU A 10 -4.23 8.87 -21.22
C GLU A 10 -5.37 9.60 -20.51
N HIS A 11 -5.04 10.59 -19.68
CA HIS A 11 -6.00 11.58 -19.21
C HIS A 11 -5.93 12.79 -20.13
N LYS A 12 -7.01 13.05 -20.88
CA LYS A 12 -7.23 14.34 -21.55
C LYS A 12 -7.95 15.26 -20.56
N GLU A 13 -7.26 16.27 -20.05
CA GLU A 13 -7.91 17.41 -19.43
C GLU A 13 -8.04 18.51 -20.48
N GLU A 14 -9.29 18.86 -20.81
CA GLU A 14 -9.61 19.99 -21.68
C GLU A 14 -9.79 21.24 -20.81
N HIS A 15 -8.85 22.19 -20.88
CA HIS A 15 -8.97 23.49 -20.23
C HIS A 15 -9.36 24.53 -21.29
N GLY A 16 -10.63 24.94 -21.30
CA GLY A 16 -11.12 26.04 -22.13
C GLY A 16 -10.86 27.38 -21.45
N HIS A 17 -10.12 28.27 -22.10
CA HIS A 17 -9.97 29.66 -21.66
C HIS A 17 -10.92 30.55 -22.48
N GLU A 18 -11.90 31.17 -21.81
CA GLU A 18 -12.72 32.24 -22.40
C GLU A 18 -11.95 33.56 -22.36
N HIS A 19 -11.81 34.22 -23.50
CA HIS A 19 -11.34 35.59 -23.58
C HIS A 19 -12.54 36.51 -23.87
N GLU A 20 -12.85 37.41 -22.95
CA GLU A 20 -13.78 38.52 -23.20
C GLU A 20 -13.10 39.54 -24.13
N HIS A 21 -13.61 39.66 -25.34
CA HIS A 21 -13.31 40.80 -26.20
C HIS A 21 -14.38 41.87 -25.99
N GLY A 22 -13.95 43.13 -25.82
CA GLY A 22 -14.82 44.28 -25.63
C GLY A 22 -15.87 44.41 -26.73
N GLU A 23 -17.07 44.88 -26.36
CA GLU A 23 -18.27 44.87 -27.20
C GLU A 23 -18.02 45.36 -28.64
N ALA A 24 -18.28 44.47 -29.61
CA ALA A 24 -18.24 44.82 -31.02
C ALA A 24 -19.34 45.85 -31.35
N CYS A 25 -18.99 46.86 -32.16
CA CYS A 25 -19.92 47.87 -32.64
C CYS A 25 -21.07 47.21 -33.44
N LYS A 26 -22.31 47.38 -32.98
CA LYS A 26 -23.51 46.72 -33.56
C LYS A 26 -24.10 47.45 -34.77
N ASP A 27 -23.47 48.53 -35.23
CA ASP A 27 -23.91 49.31 -36.39
C ASP A 27 -23.24 48.81 -37.68
N THR A 28 -24.03 48.23 -38.58
CA THR A 28 -23.56 47.63 -39.84
C THR A 28 -23.19 48.67 -40.91
N THR A 29 -23.27 49.97 -40.61
CA THR A 29 -22.97 51.06 -41.55
C THR A 29 -21.88 52.01 -41.07
N CYS A 30 -21.26 51.73 -39.92
CA CYS A 30 -20.15 52.51 -39.40
C CYS A 30 -18.88 52.31 -40.26
N THR A 31 -18.17 53.39 -40.56
CA THR A 31 -16.93 53.41 -41.37
C THR A 31 -15.75 54.07 -40.63
N ASP A 32 -15.84 54.17 -39.30
CA ASP A 32 -14.81 54.76 -38.46
C ASP A 32 -13.56 53.84 -38.40
N PRO A 33 -12.37 54.33 -38.78
CA PRO A 33 -11.15 53.52 -38.81
C PRO A 33 -10.49 53.30 -37.44
N THR A 34 -11.03 53.84 -36.35
CA THR A 34 -10.43 53.76 -35.00
C THR A 34 -10.72 52.46 -34.26
N HIS A 35 -11.61 51.61 -34.77
CA HIS A 35 -11.93 50.30 -34.19
C HIS A 35 -12.13 49.25 -35.28
N ASP A 36 -11.96 47.98 -34.90
CA ASP A 36 -11.97 46.86 -35.85
C ASP A 36 -13.38 46.27 -35.98
N HIS A 37 -13.75 45.90 -37.21
CA HIS A 37 -15.02 45.29 -37.58
C HIS A 37 -14.88 43.80 -37.93
N SER A 38 -13.69 43.22 -37.79
CA SER A 38 -13.42 41.81 -38.06
C SER A 38 -13.85 40.92 -36.89
N SER A 39 -15.13 40.55 -36.85
CA SER A 39 -15.57 39.43 -35.99
C SER A 39 -15.22 38.09 -36.66
N HIS A 40 -13.98 37.64 -36.50
CA HIS A 40 -13.59 36.27 -36.83
C HIS A 40 -13.18 35.54 -35.54
N GLY A 41 -14.08 34.69 -35.04
CA GLY A 41 -13.78 33.76 -33.96
C GLY A 41 -12.88 32.64 -34.48
N HIS A 42 -11.68 32.51 -33.94
CA HIS A 42 -10.79 31.39 -34.21
C HIS A 42 -10.67 30.52 -32.96
N GLU A 43 -11.15 29.27 -33.05
CA GLU A 43 -10.81 28.24 -32.08
C GLU A 43 -9.36 27.80 -32.30
N HIS A 44 -8.49 28.13 -31.36
CA HIS A 44 -7.13 27.59 -31.33
C HIS A 44 -7.08 26.34 -30.44
N LYS A 45 -7.12 25.16 -31.06
CA LYS A 45 -6.73 23.91 -30.40
C LYS A 45 -5.21 23.87 -30.26
N HIS A 46 -4.71 24.12 -29.05
CA HIS A 46 -3.32 23.88 -28.71
C HIS A 46 -3.15 22.42 -28.26
N GLU A 47 -2.57 21.57 -29.12
CA GLU A 47 -2.08 20.26 -28.70
C GLU A 47 -0.73 20.43 -27.98
N HIS A 48 -0.74 20.38 -26.65
CA HIS A 48 0.49 20.23 -25.88
C HIS A 48 0.87 18.76 -25.82
N LYS A 49 1.84 18.36 -26.65
CA LYS A 49 2.47 17.05 -26.57
C LYS A 49 3.39 17.04 -25.35
N HIS A 50 2.88 16.58 -24.21
CA HIS A 50 3.72 16.30 -23.05
C HIS A 50 4.52 15.02 -23.33
N GLU A 51 5.78 15.19 -23.76
CA GLU A 51 6.76 14.12 -23.65
C GLU A 51 7.06 13.90 -22.17
N HIS A 52 6.44 12.88 -21.58
CA HIS A 52 6.96 12.26 -20.37
C HIS A 52 8.27 11.57 -20.76
N ALA A 53 9.38 12.31 -20.79
CA ALA A 53 10.70 11.74 -20.78
C ALA A 53 10.71 10.64 -19.72
N ASP A 54 11.02 9.41 -20.13
CA ASP A 54 11.01 8.21 -19.30
C ASP A 54 11.63 8.51 -17.93
N LYS A 55 10.77 8.79 -16.94
CA LYS A 55 11.22 9.14 -15.60
C LYS A 55 11.76 7.85 -15.02
N ALA A 56 13.08 7.67 -15.09
CA ALA A 56 13.77 6.52 -14.53
C ALA A 56 13.20 6.22 -13.14
N THR A 57 12.63 5.03 -13.00
CA THR A 57 11.85 4.65 -11.81
C THR A 57 12.77 4.53 -10.59
N ALA A 58 12.21 4.48 -9.39
CA ALA A 58 13.01 4.19 -8.19
C ALA A 58 13.75 2.85 -8.30
N ARG A 59 13.19 1.89 -9.06
CA ARG A 59 13.85 0.64 -9.43
C ARG A 59 15.08 0.90 -10.31
N ASP A 60 14.96 1.69 -11.37
CA ASP A 60 16.06 1.93 -12.32
C ASP A 60 17.20 2.75 -11.70
N ARG A 61 16.86 3.72 -10.83
CA ARG A 61 17.83 4.65 -10.25
C ARG A 61 18.48 4.13 -8.97
N PHE A 62 17.72 3.43 -8.13
CA PHE A 62 18.14 3.06 -6.77
C PHE A 62 18.01 1.56 -6.49
N GLY A 63 17.58 0.74 -7.47
CA GLY A 63 17.38 -0.69 -7.28
C GLY A 63 16.25 -1.04 -6.30
N ILE A 64 15.30 -0.12 -6.08
CA ILE A 64 14.22 -0.34 -5.12
C ILE A 64 13.15 -1.27 -5.70
N THR A 65 13.13 -2.47 -5.11
CA THR A 65 12.19 -3.58 -5.12
C THR A 65 10.80 -3.31 -4.56
N SER A 66 9.74 -3.96 -5.04
CA SER A 66 8.60 -4.31 -4.19
C SER A 66 8.21 -5.77 -4.37
N PHE A 67 7.87 -6.46 -3.30
CA PHE A 67 7.28 -7.80 -3.34
C PHE A 67 6.05 -7.86 -2.42
N VAL A 68 5.08 -8.70 -2.76
CA VAL A 68 3.88 -8.91 -1.96
C VAL A 68 3.91 -10.30 -1.35
N TYR A 69 3.87 -10.37 -0.02
CA TYR A 69 3.62 -11.60 0.71
C TYR A 69 2.12 -11.84 0.81
N SER A 70 1.66 -12.99 0.30
CA SER A 70 0.26 -13.39 0.38
C SER A 70 0.10 -14.83 0.87
N ARG A 71 -0.81 -15.02 1.83
CA ARG A 71 -1.20 -16.32 2.41
C ARG A 71 -2.64 -16.28 2.88
N ARG A 72 -3.37 -17.39 2.74
CA ARG A 72 -4.73 -17.56 3.29
C ARG A 72 -4.75 -18.38 4.57
N ARG A 73 -3.86 -18.01 5.50
CA ARG A 73 -3.75 -18.59 6.84
C ARG A 73 -3.44 -17.48 7.83
N PRO A 74 -4.02 -17.49 9.04
CA PRO A 74 -3.74 -16.48 10.04
C PRO A 74 -2.34 -16.67 10.64
N PHE A 75 -1.77 -15.58 11.13
CA PHE A 75 -0.60 -15.63 11.99
C PHE A 75 -0.97 -16.03 13.42
N HIS A 76 -0.13 -16.85 14.04
CA HIS A 76 -0.11 -17.07 15.47
C HIS A 76 0.44 -15.81 16.16
N PRO A 77 -0.27 -15.19 17.12
CA PRO A 77 0.12 -13.91 17.69
C PRO A 77 1.52 -13.93 18.32
N GLN A 78 1.85 -14.99 19.07
CA GLN A 78 3.13 -15.16 19.74
C GLN A 78 4.28 -15.42 18.75
N ARG A 79 4.04 -16.13 17.64
CA ARG A 79 5.09 -16.40 16.63
C ARG A 79 5.30 -15.21 15.70
N LEU A 80 4.34 -14.29 15.58
CA LEU A 80 4.50 -13.08 14.79
C LEU A 80 5.50 -12.09 15.42
N VAL A 81 5.53 -11.98 16.75
CA VAL A 81 6.42 -11.06 17.49
C VAL A 81 7.90 -11.18 17.08
N PRO A 82 8.53 -12.37 17.12
CA PRO A 82 9.94 -12.50 16.73
C PRO A 82 10.18 -12.21 15.25
N VAL A 83 9.18 -12.35 14.36
CA VAL A 83 9.31 -11.98 12.94
C VAL A 83 9.29 -10.46 12.79
N VAL A 84 8.35 -9.77 13.44
CA VAL A 84 8.28 -8.29 13.44
C VAL A 84 9.56 -7.66 13.98
N ARG A 85 10.16 -8.25 15.02
CA ARG A 85 11.44 -7.77 15.61
C ARG A 85 12.64 -7.89 14.66
N GLN A 86 12.54 -8.67 13.59
CA GLN A 86 13.59 -8.77 12.58
C GLN A 86 13.52 -7.67 11.51
N LEU A 87 12.42 -6.90 11.46
CA LEU A 87 12.32 -5.74 10.58
C LEU A 87 13.41 -4.73 10.94
N PRO A 88 14.03 -4.08 9.94
CA PRO A 88 15.04 -3.07 10.17
C PRO A 88 14.36 -1.81 10.71
N VAL A 89 14.25 -1.76 12.04
CA VAL A 89 13.90 -0.58 12.81
C VAL A 89 15.20 0.21 12.99
N ALA A 90 15.78 0.70 11.89
CA ALA A 90 17.13 1.25 11.88
C ALA A 90 17.18 2.65 12.49
N ARG A 91 17.75 2.81 13.70
CA ARG A 91 18.30 4.10 14.17
C ARG A 91 19.28 4.57 13.09
N ASN A 92 18.99 5.73 12.48
CA ASN A 92 19.71 6.30 11.34
C ASN A 92 21.25 6.17 11.45
N LEU A 93 21.86 5.34 10.61
CA LEU A 93 23.32 5.29 10.41
C LEU A 93 23.82 6.34 9.39
N ALA A 94 22.97 7.29 9.00
CA ALA A 94 23.33 8.33 8.03
C ALA A 94 24.07 9.54 8.64
N VAL A 95 24.35 9.54 9.94
CA VAL A 95 25.29 10.48 10.56
C VAL A 95 26.49 9.69 11.03
N GLU A 96 27.53 9.64 10.20
CA GLU A 96 28.85 9.18 10.62
C GLU A 96 29.29 10.00 11.85
N GLY A 97 29.32 9.39 13.04
CA GLY A 97 29.99 9.98 14.20
C GLY A 97 29.24 10.05 15.53
N VAL A 98 27.99 9.58 15.67
CA VAL A 98 27.32 9.57 16.99
C VAL A 98 27.07 8.14 17.46
N SER A 99 28.08 7.59 18.14
CA SER A 99 27.92 6.44 19.02
C SER A 99 27.22 6.90 20.31
N SER A 100 25.96 6.51 20.51
CA SER A 100 25.40 6.35 21.87
C SER A 100 24.08 5.58 21.88
N GLY A 101 24.14 4.36 22.41
CA GLY A 101 22.99 3.55 22.80
C GLY A 101 23.28 2.06 22.59
N GLU A 102 23.22 1.28 23.66
CA GLU A 102 23.59 -0.15 23.72
C GLU A 102 23.15 -0.97 22.50
N ALA A 103 24.14 -1.61 21.90
CA ALA A 103 23.97 -2.50 20.77
C ALA A 103 23.12 -3.71 21.18
N VAL A 104 21.90 -3.78 20.66
CA VAL A 104 21.30 -5.09 20.36
C VAL A 104 22.23 -5.72 19.33
N THR A 105 22.84 -6.85 19.69
CA THR A 105 23.96 -7.48 18.97
C THR A 105 23.83 -7.42 17.45
N THR A 106 24.81 -6.82 16.80
CA THR A 106 24.91 -6.52 15.36
C THR A 106 24.73 -7.73 14.42
N ASP A 107 24.92 -8.96 14.90
CA ASP A 107 24.87 -10.17 14.06
C ASP A 107 23.45 -10.59 13.66
N ALA A 108 22.45 -10.40 14.54
CA ALA A 108 21.07 -10.82 14.26
C ALA A 108 20.39 -9.94 13.20
N VAL A 109 20.73 -8.64 13.16
CA VAL A 109 20.22 -7.71 12.15
C VAL A 109 20.94 -7.91 10.81
N ALA A 110 22.25 -8.20 10.83
CA ALA A 110 23.03 -8.48 9.63
C ALA A 110 22.56 -9.76 8.92
N THR A 111 22.10 -10.75 9.68
CA THR A 111 21.58 -12.03 9.16
C THR A 111 20.07 -12.04 8.91
N SER A 112 19.35 -10.99 9.34
CA SER A 112 17.90 -10.89 9.14
C SER A 112 17.54 -10.95 7.65
N PRO A 113 16.52 -11.74 7.25
CA PRO A 113 16.00 -11.74 5.90
C PRO A 113 15.34 -10.40 5.54
N PHE A 114 14.92 -9.61 6.54
CA PHE A 114 14.29 -8.30 6.34
C PHE A 114 15.28 -7.14 6.30
N ARG A 115 16.59 -7.36 6.47
CA ARG A 115 17.60 -6.29 6.66
C ARG A 115 17.61 -5.19 5.58
N THR A 116 17.18 -5.51 4.36
CA THR A 116 17.16 -4.57 3.23
C THR A 116 15.79 -3.96 2.94
N VAL A 117 14.79 -4.29 3.76
CA VAL A 117 13.46 -3.67 3.72
C VAL A 117 13.57 -2.23 4.20
N ILE A 118 12.94 -1.32 3.46
CA ILE A 118 12.84 0.10 3.80
C ILE A 118 11.49 0.39 4.46
N ARG A 119 10.43 -0.20 3.92
CA ARG A 119 9.06 -0.06 4.41
C ARG A 119 8.23 -1.27 4.05
N SER A 120 7.15 -1.48 4.81
CA SER A 120 6.11 -2.43 4.45
C SER A 120 4.73 -1.94 4.87
N LYS A 121 3.70 -2.35 4.14
CA LYS A 121 2.32 -1.92 4.36
C LYS A 121 1.36 -3.01 3.94
N GLY A 122 0.20 -3.12 4.56
CA GLY A 122 -0.85 -4.02 4.08
C GLY A 122 -1.80 -4.46 5.17
N TYR A 123 -2.45 -5.59 4.91
CA TYR A 123 -3.40 -6.19 5.84
C TYR A 123 -2.88 -7.56 6.28
N CYS A 124 -3.09 -7.87 7.54
CA CYS A 124 -2.76 -9.16 8.10
C CYS A 124 -3.94 -9.74 8.86
N TRP A 125 -4.01 -11.07 8.83
CA TRP A 125 -5.01 -11.84 9.54
C TRP A 125 -4.33 -12.53 10.72
N ILE A 126 -4.81 -12.31 11.94
CA ILE A 126 -4.20 -12.89 13.16
C ILE A 126 -5.23 -13.74 13.89
N ALA A 127 -4.81 -14.91 14.33
CA ALA A 127 -5.71 -15.94 14.83
C ALA A 127 -6.49 -15.54 16.10
N ASN A 128 -5.99 -14.60 16.90
CA ASN A 128 -6.71 -14.11 18.09
C ASN A 128 -7.78 -13.04 17.77
N SER A 129 -7.92 -12.63 16.51
CA SER A 129 -8.97 -11.70 16.07
C SER A 129 -9.42 -12.08 14.67
N HIS A 130 -10.20 -13.16 14.57
CA HIS A 130 -10.58 -13.74 13.29
C HIS A 130 -11.52 -12.86 12.46
N ASN A 131 -12.30 -12.01 13.12
CA ASN A 131 -13.26 -11.12 12.50
C ASN A 131 -12.64 -9.79 12.03
N MET A 132 -11.44 -9.43 12.50
CA MET A 132 -10.83 -8.12 12.25
C MET A 132 -9.65 -8.20 11.27
N ALA A 133 -9.63 -7.29 10.30
CA ALA A 133 -8.47 -7.02 9.48
C ALA A 133 -7.52 -6.10 10.25
N ARG A 134 -6.24 -6.50 10.37
CA ARG A 134 -5.22 -5.66 10.99
C ARG A 134 -4.36 -4.98 9.96
N TYR A 135 -4.27 -3.67 10.02
CA TYR A 135 -3.42 -2.87 9.18
C TYR A 135 -1.98 -2.87 9.69
N TRP A 136 -1.09 -3.40 8.86
CA TRP A 136 0.35 -3.48 9.04
C TRP A 136 1.01 -2.23 8.43
N SER A 137 1.81 -1.52 9.20
CA SER A 137 2.55 -0.36 8.73
C SER A 137 3.96 -0.31 9.32
N HIS A 138 4.96 -0.32 8.46
CA HIS A 138 6.36 -0.22 8.82
C HIS A 138 7.05 0.80 7.93
N ALA A 139 7.77 1.74 8.53
CA ALA A 139 8.66 2.65 7.81
C ALA A 139 9.82 3.04 8.73
N GLY A 140 11.05 2.77 8.29
CA GLY A 140 12.25 3.06 9.08
C GLY A 140 12.15 2.43 10.48
N THR A 141 12.23 3.25 11.53
CA THR A 141 12.16 2.82 12.94
C THR A 141 10.75 2.69 13.51
N HIS A 142 9.71 2.85 12.70
CA HIS A 142 8.34 2.78 13.20
C HIS A 142 7.65 1.56 12.64
N PHE A 143 7.13 0.73 13.55
CA PHE A 143 6.23 -0.36 13.23
C PHE A 143 4.94 -0.16 14.00
N GLU A 144 3.83 -0.39 13.32
CA GLU A 144 2.50 -0.27 13.89
C GLU A 144 1.59 -1.36 13.32
N LEU A 145 0.75 -1.89 14.20
CA LEU A 145 -0.32 -2.80 13.87
C LEU A 145 -1.62 -2.26 14.47
N ARG A 146 -2.57 -1.88 13.62
CA ARG A 146 -3.87 -1.34 14.04
C ARG A 146 -5.00 -2.23 13.57
N ASP A 147 -6.15 -2.12 14.24
CA ASP A 147 -7.40 -2.66 13.72
C ASP A 147 -7.95 -1.70 12.66
N GLU A 148 -8.32 -2.21 11.49
CA GLU A 148 -8.76 -1.41 10.32
C GLU A 148 -10.15 -1.84 9.83
N GLY A 149 -10.94 -2.43 10.73
CA GLY A 149 -12.31 -2.88 10.46
C GLY A 149 -12.45 -4.39 10.28
N ALA A 150 -13.71 -4.84 10.28
CA ALA A 150 -14.02 -6.26 10.13
C ALA A 150 -13.73 -6.74 8.71
N TRP A 151 -13.32 -7.99 8.57
CA TRP A 151 -13.35 -8.68 7.28
C TRP A 151 -14.77 -8.72 6.74
N TRP A 152 -14.97 -8.59 5.43
CA TRP A 152 -16.31 -8.67 4.84
C TRP A 152 -16.98 -10.00 5.12
N ALA A 153 -16.20 -11.08 5.21
CA ALA A 153 -16.67 -12.40 5.59
C ALA A 153 -17.02 -12.55 7.09
N ALA A 154 -16.87 -11.50 7.89
CA ALA A 154 -17.33 -11.42 9.27
C ALA A 154 -18.57 -10.54 9.43
N LEU A 155 -18.97 -9.80 8.39
CA LEU A 155 -20.14 -8.93 8.38
C LEU A 155 -21.35 -9.68 7.80
N SER A 156 -22.55 -9.32 8.28
CA SER A 156 -23.78 -9.78 7.66
C SER A 156 -23.99 -9.05 6.33
N LYS A 157 -24.82 -9.61 5.42
CA LYS A 157 -25.00 -9.04 4.08
C LYS A 157 -25.70 -7.68 4.10
N GLU A 158 -26.40 -7.34 5.19
CA GLU A 158 -27.06 -6.05 5.40
C GLU A 158 -26.05 -4.92 5.65
N ASP A 159 -24.86 -5.25 6.19
CA ASP A 159 -23.77 -4.29 6.43
C ASP A 159 -22.83 -4.13 5.23
N TRP A 160 -23.11 -4.83 4.11
CA TRP A 160 -22.34 -4.70 2.88
C TRP A 160 -22.76 -3.46 2.08
N PRO A 161 -21.88 -2.92 1.22
CA PRO A 161 -22.26 -1.84 0.31
C PRO A 161 -23.37 -2.27 -0.64
N GLU A 162 -24.32 -1.38 -0.93
CA GLU A 162 -25.46 -1.65 -1.81
C GLU A 162 -25.07 -1.75 -3.30
N GLY A 163 -23.97 -1.11 -3.69
CA GLY A 163 -23.55 -1.04 -5.10
C GLY A 163 -22.94 -2.35 -5.60
N GLN A 164 -23.53 -2.92 -6.67
CA GLN A 164 -23.09 -4.21 -7.23
C GLN A 164 -21.59 -4.23 -7.60
N SER A 165 -21.05 -3.14 -8.16
CA SER A 165 -19.62 -3.07 -8.50
C SER A 165 -18.70 -3.18 -7.28
N GLN A 166 -19.11 -2.66 -6.13
CA GLN A 166 -18.37 -2.78 -4.87
C GLN A 166 -18.46 -4.21 -4.32
N VAL A 167 -19.65 -4.81 -4.40
CA VAL A 167 -19.86 -6.21 -4.02
C VAL A 167 -19.00 -7.14 -4.89
N ASP A 168 -18.95 -6.92 -6.20
CA ASP A 168 -18.14 -7.72 -7.13
C ASP A 168 -16.65 -7.60 -6.79
N PHE A 169 -16.18 -6.40 -6.45
CA PHE A 169 -14.80 -6.19 -5.98
C PHE A 169 -14.50 -6.93 -4.68
N ILE A 170 -15.42 -6.90 -3.71
CA ILE A 170 -15.28 -7.68 -2.47
C ILE A 170 -15.23 -9.18 -2.80
N MET A 171 -16.16 -9.67 -3.61
CA MET A 171 -16.29 -11.09 -3.95
C MET A 171 -15.09 -11.62 -4.75
N HIS A 172 -14.40 -10.77 -5.52
CA HIS A 172 -13.14 -11.13 -6.18
C HIS A 172 -12.08 -11.62 -5.18
N ASP A 173 -12.07 -11.05 -3.98
CA ASP A 173 -11.12 -11.42 -2.93
C ASP A 173 -11.60 -12.59 -2.06
N PHE A 174 -12.84 -13.04 -2.22
CA PHE A 174 -13.39 -14.18 -1.46
C PHE A 174 -12.85 -15.50 -1.99
N HIS A 175 -12.34 -16.35 -1.09
CA HIS A 175 -11.85 -17.68 -1.46
C HIS A 175 -11.99 -18.67 -0.31
N GLY A 176 -12.52 -19.85 -0.62
CA GLY A 176 -12.67 -20.96 0.34
C GLY A 176 -13.49 -20.59 1.57
N ASP A 177 -13.26 -21.32 2.66
CA ASP A 177 -14.08 -21.25 3.87
C ASP A 177 -13.97 -19.91 4.65
N TYR A 178 -12.95 -19.10 4.37
CA TYR A 178 -12.62 -17.91 5.16
C TYR A 178 -12.87 -16.58 4.42
N GLY A 179 -13.44 -16.61 3.22
CA GLY A 179 -13.81 -15.42 2.46
C GLY A 179 -12.61 -14.55 2.09
N ASP A 180 -12.65 -13.26 2.43
CA ASP A 180 -11.62 -12.26 2.09
C ASP A 180 -10.40 -12.24 3.02
N ARG A 181 -10.43 -13.03 4.11
CA ARG A 181 -9.36 -13.10 5.12
C ARG A 181 -8.05 -13.60 4.53
N ARG A 182 -6.99 -12.82 4.69
CA ARG A 182 -5.65 -13.15 4.16
C ARG A 182 -4.54 -12.32 4.79
N GLN A 183 -3.31 -12.78 4.57
CA GLN A 183 -2.12 -11.94 4.59
C GLN A 183 -1.98 -11.29 3.23
N GLU A 184 -1.78 -9.99 3.21
CA GLU A 184 -1.43 -9.23 2.01
C GLU A 184 -0.58 -8.05 2.43
N ILE A 185 0.74 -8.25 2.44
CA ILE A 185 1.71 -7.26 2.91
C ILE A 185 2.70 -7.00 1.78
N ILE A 186 2.76 -5.74 1.34
CA ILE A 186 3.79 -5.28 0.42
C ILE A 186 5.03 -4.88 1.20
N PHE A 187 6.18 -5.35 0.76
CA PHE A 187 7.50 -4.99 1.27
C PHE A 187 8.26 -4.27 0.16
N ILE A 188 8.97 -3.21 0.53
CA ILE A 188 9.71 -2.36 -0.38
C ILE A 188 11.12 -2.20 0.17
N GLY A 189 12.12 -2.47 -0.64
CA GLY A 189 13.51 -2.57 -0.20
C GLY A 189 14.46 -2.77 -1.38
N GLN A 190 15.75 -2.97 -1.11
CA GLN A 190 16.75 -3.22 -2.15
C GLN A 190 17.26 -4.65 -2.06
N LYS A 191 17.39 -5.37 -3.18
CA LYS A 191 17.96 -6.74 -3.20
C LYS A 191 17.36 -7.65 -2.11
N MET A 192 16.04 -7.58 -1.92
CA MET A 192 15.35 -8.37 -0.89
C MET A 192 15.48 -9.86 -1.22
N ASP A 193 15.75 -10.67 -0.19
CA ASP A 193 15.71 -12.13 -0.30
C ASP A 193 14.26 -12.60 -0.07
N GLU A 194 13.45 -12.50 -1.11
CA GLU A 194 12.02 -12.80 -1.04
C GLU A 194 11.75 -14.20 -0.50
N ALA A 195 12.58 -15.19 -0.87
CA ALA A 195 12.44 -16.57 -0.41
C ALA A 195 12.70 -16.70 1.09
N ALA A 196 13.77 -16.10 1.61
CA ALA A 196 14.08 -16.13 3.03
C ALA A 196 13.05 -15.35 3.86
N MET A 197 12.55 -14.22 3.33
CA MET A 197 11.49 -13.43 3.98
C MET A 197 10.17 -14.20 4.06
N VAL A 198 9.78 -14.85 2.97
CA VAL A 198 8.61 -15.73 2.92
C VAL A 198 8.74 -16.85 3.93
N ALA A 199 9.89 -17.54 3.97
CA ALA A 199 10.13 -18.61 4.94
C ALA A 199 10.01 -18.11 6.40
N ALA A 200 10.57 -16.93 6.70
CA ALA A 200 10.48 -16.32 8.02
C ALA A 200 9.03 -15.97 8.40
N LEU A 201 8.26 -15.37 7.49
CA LEU A 201 6.84 -15.07 7.72
C LEU A 201 6.01 -16.35 7.89
N ASP A 202 6.28 -17.38 7.08
CA ASP A 202 5.57 -18.67 7.14
C ASP A 202 5.75 -19.35 8.51
N THR A 203 6.86 -19.13 9.23
CA THR A 203 7.03 -19.63 10.62
C THR A 203 6.00 -19.07 11.60
N ALA A 204 5.43 -17.90 11.29
CA ALA A 204 4.40 -17.29 12.12
C ALA A 204 2.99 -17.77 11.79
N LEU A 205 2.75 -18.47 10.67
CA LEU A 205 1.42 -18.97 10.31
C LEU A 205 0.97 -20.10 11.24
N LEU A 206 -0.34 -20.29 11.39
CA LEU A 206 -0.88 -21.49 12.03
C LEU A 206 -0.50 -22.77 11.27
N SER A 207 -0.17 -23.82 12.01
CA SER A 207 0.01 -25.18 11.51
C SER A 207 -1.34 -25.77 11.08
N ASP A 208 -1.32 -26.93 10.41
CA ASP A 208 -2.55 -27.63 10.02
C ASP A 208 -3.38 -28.05 11.24
N GLU A 209 -2.73 -28.54 12.30
CA GLU A 209 -3.37 -28.92 13.55
C GLU A 209 -4.01 -27.71 14.25
N GLU A 210 -3.27 -26.59 14.32
CA GLU A 210 -3.78 -25.34 14.90
C GLU A 210 -4.93 -24.76 14.06
N MET A 211 -4.86 -24.86 12.72
CA MET A 211 -5.96 -24.46 11.84
C MET A 211 -7.21 -25.32 12.06
N ALA A 212 -7.06 -26.62 12.27
CA ALA A 212 -8.16 -27.52 12.57
C ALA A 212 -8.79 -27.20 13.94
N ALA A 213 -7.97 -26.96 14.96
CA ALA A 213 -8.45 -26.54 16.28
C ALA A 213 -9.14 -25.17 16.23
N PHE A 214 -8.54 -24.22 15.51
CA PHE A 214 -9.05 -22.88 15.29
C PHE A 214 -10.42 -22.86 14.62
N ARG A 215 -10.66 -23.75 13.65
CA ARG A 215 -11.97 -23.95 13.01
C ARG A 215 -13.05 -24.38 14.00
N ASN A 216 -12.66 -25.17 15.00
CA ASN A 216 -13.58 -25.77 15.96
C ASN A 216 -13.77 -24.89 17.22
N SER A 217 -12.88 -23.94 17.46
CA SER A 217 -12.99 -22.95 18.53
C SER A 217 -13.61 -21.66 17.99
N GLU A 218 -14.73 -21.21 18.55
CA GLU A 218 -15.24 -19.84 18.29
C GLU A 218 -14.30 -18.78 18.93
N ASN A 219 -13.06 -18.63 18.43
CA ASN A 219 -12.14 -17.53 18.76
C ASN A 219 -11.28 -17.65 20.05
N THR A 220 -10.72 -18.82 20.40
CA THR A 220 -9.86 -18.96 21.60
C THR A 220 -8.49 -19.59 21.34
N LEU A 221 -7.56 -18.80 20.79
CA LEU A 221 -6.13 -18.97 21.09
C LEU A 221 -5.75 -18.00 22.21
N PRO A 222 -4.89 -18.39 23.17
CA PRO A 222 -4.52 -17.53 24.28
C PRO A 222 -3.93 -16.23 23.72
N MET A 223 -4.54 -15.10 24.09
CA MET A 223 -4.01 -13.77 23.83
C MET A 223 -2.58 -13.72 24.35
N ALA A 224 -1.64 -13.21 23.55
CA ALA A 224 -0.41 -12.70 24.12
C ALA A 224 -0.83 -11.61 25.11
N THR A 225 -0.61 -11.83 26.40
CA THR A 225 -0.70 -10.77 27.39
C THR A 225 0.20 -9.64 26.89
N ASP A 226 -0.40 -8.47 26.68
CA ASP A 226 0.26 -7.21 26.33
C ASP A 226 0.82 -7.06 24.89
N MET A 227 -0.08 -6.82 23.93
CA MET A 227 0.25 -6.04 22.72
C MET A 227 -0.44 -4.66 22.74
N ALA A 228 -1.33 -4.41 23.71
CA ALA A 228 -1.95 -3.11 23.98
C ALA A 228 -0.97 -2.21 24.76
N GLY A 229 0.15 -1.91 24.14
CA GLY A 229 1.24 -1.20 24.83
C GLY A 229 2.60 -1.27 24.15
N VAL A 230 2.73 -1.92 22.99
CA VAL A 230 3.97 -1.89 22.21
C VAL A 230 4.07 -0.55 21.44
N GLN A 231 4.04 0.56 22.17
CA GLN A 231 4.94 1.66 21.85
C GLN A 231 6.32 1.13 22.16
N VAL A 232 7.05 0.63 21.16
CA VAL A 232 8.50 0.53 21.27
C VAL A 232 9.04 1.97 21.24
N THR A 233 8.88 2.69 22.34
CA THR A 233 9.73 3.86 22.61
C THR A 233 11.10 3.31 22.93
N ALA A 234 12.06 3.57 22.04
CA ALA A 234 13.46 3.38 22.33
C ALA A 234 13.81 4.22 23.56
N ASN A 235 14.33 3.58 24.62
CA ASN A 235 15.25 4.27 25.52
C ASN A 235 16.63 4.36 24.83
#